data_AF-A0A838QWI8-F1
#
_entry.id   AF-A0A838QWI8-F1
#
_cell.length_a   1.000
_cell.length_b   1.000
_cell.length_c   1.000
_cell.angle_alpha   90.00
_cell.angle_beta   90.00
_cell.angle_gamma   90.00
#
_symmetry.space_group_name_H-M   'P 1'
#
loop_
_entity.id
_entity.type
_entity.pdbx_description
1 polymer ?
#
loop_
_entity_poly.entity_id
_entity_poly.type
_entity_poly.pdbx_seq_one_letter_code
_entity_poly.pdbx_strand_id
1 'polypeptide(L)'
;MRLGATQLHAVLKQPLLYLWALPWSALGLAAGAFGLASGGRVRRCGGAIEFYGGGVPAMLALMPGGGCTIAMTLGHVILGRTTAALDLACEHERVHVRQYERWGPLFIPAYLLCSAFIWTRGGDAYRDNPFEREAYRIAP
;
A
#
# COMPACT_ATOMS: atom_id res chain seq x y z
N MET A 1 16.32 9.43 -29.34
CA MET A 1 15.12 9.58 -28.50
C MET A 1 15.47 10.51 -27.35
N ARG A 2 15.10 11.81 -27.42
CA ARG A 2 15.43 12.80 -26.38
C ARG A 2 14.42 12.67 -25.24
N LEU A 3 14.84 12.15 -24.09
CA LEU A 3 14.07 12.27 -22.85
C LEU A 3 14.01 13.76 -22.49
N GLY A 4 12.82 14.31 -22.28
CA GLY A 4 12.66 15.68 -21.80
C GLY A 4 13.18 15.84 -20.36
N ALA A 5 13.59 17.03 -19.96
CA ALA A 5 14.16 17.29 -18.62
C ALA A 5 13.26 16.80 -17.46
N THR A 6 11.93 16.86 -17.62
CA THR A 6 10.95 16.34 -16.66
C THR A 6 10.95 14.81 -16.56
N GLN A 7 11.14 14.11 -17.69
CA GLN A 7 11.24 12.65 -17.75
C GLN A 7 12.55 12.16 -17.13
N LEU A 8 13.66 12.87 -17.38
CA LEU A 8 14.97 12.60 -16.75
C LEU A 8 14.92 12.79 -15.23
N HIS A 9 14.27 13.86 -14.73
CA HIS A 9 14.11 14.08 -13.29
C HIS A 9 13.23 13.03 -12.61
N ALA A 10 12.18 12.56 -13.29
CA ALA A 10 11.33 11.48 -12.76
C ALA A 10 12.11 10.16 -12.61
N VAL A 11 12.92 9.79 -13.62
CA VAL A 11 13.75 8.58 -13.60
C VAL A 11 14.81 8.62 -12.49
N LEU A 12 15.46 9.78 -12.28
CA LEU A 12 16.51 9.92 -11.27
C LEU A 12 15.97 9.89 -9.82
N LYS A 13 14.72 10.34 -9.61
CA LYS A 13 14.08 10.31 -8.28
C LYS A 13 13.55 8.93 -7.91
N GLN A 14 13.19 8.13 -8.90
CA GLN A 14 12.58 6.82 -8.71
C GLN A 14 13.36 5.88 -7.77
N PRO A 15 14.69 5.66 -7.93
CA PRO A 15 15.44 4.82 -7.00
C PRO A 15 15.47 5.38 -5.58
N LEU A 16 15.49 6.71 -5.41
CA LEU A 16 15.44 7.34 -4.10
C LEU A 16 14.08 7.11 -3.43
N LEU A 17 12.98 7.13 -4.17
CA LEU A 17 11.65 6.82 -3.64
C LEU A 17 11.54 5.35 -3.20
N TYR A 18 12.09 4.41 -3.97
CA TYR A 18 12.16 3.00 -3.57
C TYR A 18 13.03 2.80 -2.33
N LEU A 19 14.19 3.46 -2.23
CA LEU A 19 15.04 3.41 -1.04
C LEU A 19 14.36 4.04 0.18
N TRP A 20 13.62 5.14 -0.02
CA TRP A 20 12.89 5.83 1.03
C TRP A 20 11.73 4.99 1.59
N ALA A 21 10.99 4.29 0.72
CA ALA A 21 9.92 3.38 1.14
C ALA A 21 10.43 1.96 1.50
N LEU A 22 11.73 1.70 1.35
CA LEU A 22 12.32 0.35 1.42
C LEU A 22 11.96 -0.44 2.68
N PRO A 23 11.97 0.12 3.90
CA PRO A 23 11.67 -0.67 5.10
C PRO A 23 10.28 -1.32 5.03
N TRP A 24 9.29 -0.58 4.52
CA TRP A 24 7.92 -1.07 4.37
C TRP A 24 7.79 -1.98 3.15
N SER A 25 8.44 -1.65 2.05
CA SER A 25 8.51 -2.54 0.87
C SER A 25 9.13 -3.89 1.22
N ALA A 26 10.15 -3.94 2.07
CA ALA A 26 10.79 -5.17 2.51
C ALA A 26 9.84 -6.04 3.35
N LEU A 27 9.06 -5.43 4.27
CA LEU A 27 8.02 -6.13 5.01
C LEU A 27 6.92 -6.66 4.09
N GLY A 28 6.47 -5.85 3.13
CA GLY A 28 5.51 -6.26 2.11
C GLY A 28 6.02 -7.42 1.27
N LEU A 29 7.29 -7.39 0.84
CA LEU A 29 7.93 -8.47 0.10
C LEU A 29 8.03 -9.76 0.92
N ALA A 30 8.35 -9.66 2.21
CA ALA A 30 8.40 -10.81 3.10
C ALA A 30 7.00 -11.45 3.25
N ALA A 31 5.96 -10.64 3.44
CA ALA A 31 4.57 -11.09 3.45
C ALA A 31 4.14 -11.73 2.12
N GLY A 32 4.49 -11.09 1.01
CA GLY A 32 4.23 -11.60 -0.34
C GLY A 32 4.95 -12.93 -0.63
N ALA A 33 6.20 -13.06 -0.18
CA ALA A 33 6.99 -14.29 -0.31
C ALA A 33 6.36 -15.46 0.47
N PHE A 34 5.86 -15.20 1.68
CA PHE A 34 5.05 -16.18 2.42
C PHE A 34 3.77 -16.55 1.66
N GLY A 35 3.08 -15.55 1.07
CA GLY A 35 1.94 -15.76 0.18
C GLY A 35 2.27 -16.68 -1.00
N LEU A 36 3.40 -16.47 -1.67
CA LEU A 36 3.87 -17.34 -2.75
C LEU A 36 4.19 -18.76 -2.28
N ALA A 37 4.90 -18.90 -1.15
CA ALA A 37 5.25 -20.20 -0.59
C ALA A 37 4.02 -21.04 -0.19
N SER A 38 2.87 -20.39 0.02
CA SER A 38 1.59 -21.02 0.34
C SER A 38 0.64 -21.14 -0.86
N GLY A 39 1.16 -21.05 -2.09
CA GLY A 39 0.40 -21.24 -3.34
C GLY A 39 -0.25 -19.98 -3.90
N GLY A 40 0.15 -18.81 -3.42
CA GLY A 40 -0.25 -17.51 -3.97
C GLY A 40 0.43 -17.19 -5.30
N ARG A 41 0.12 -16.00 -5.82
CA ARG A 41 0.60 -15.49 -7.10
C ARG A 41 1.08 -14.06 -6.94
N VAL A 42 1.91 -13.62 -7.89
CA VAL A 42 2.45 -12.27 -7.94
C VAL A 42 2.26 -11.70 -9.34
N ARG A 43 2.00 -10.39 -9.43
CA ARG A 43 2.06 -9.63 -10.68
C ARG A 43 2.73 -8.27 -10.44
N ARG A 44 3.23 -7.64 -11.50
CA ARG A 44 3.72 -6.26 -11.45
C ARG A 44 2.66 -5.35 -12.06
N CYS A 45 2.33 -4.26 -11.38
CA CYS A 45 1.30 -3.33 -11.85
C CYS A 45 1.60 -1.91 -11.34
N GLY A 46 1.62 -0.92 -12.25
CA GLY A 46 1.71 0.50 -11.87
C GLY A 46 2.92 0.89 -10.99
N GLY A 47 4.06 0.22 -11.12
CA GLY A 47 5.26 0.48 -10.30
C GLY A 47 5.28 -0.22 -8.94
N ALA A 48 4.24 -1.00 -8.61
CA ALA A 48 4.16 -1.85 -7.44
C ALA A 48 4.20 -3.34 -7.80
N ILE A 49 4.51 -4.17 -6.80
CA ILE A 49 4.41 -5.62 -6.87
C ILE A 49 3.17 -6.05 -6.10
N GLU A 50 2.26 -6.75 -6.76
CA GLU A 50 1.00 -7.18 -6.17
C GLU A 50 1.04 -8.68 -5.90
N PHE A 51 0.78 -9.09 -4.65
CA PHE A 51 0.67 -10.49 -4.24
C PHE A 51 -0.77 -10.83 -3.87
N TYR A 52 -1.24 -12.01 -4.25
CA TYR A 52 -2.61 -12.45 -3.97
C TYR A 52 -2.75 -13.97 -3.89
N GLY A 53 -3.84 -14.43 -3.26
CA GLY A 53 -4.09 -15.86 -3.04
C GLY A 53 -3.12 -16.49 -2.03
N GLY A 54 -3.11 -17.82 -1.93
CA GLY A 54 -2.33 -18.54 -0.93
C GLY A 54 -2.68 -18.09 0.50
N GLY A 55 -1.66 -17.81 1.31
CA GLY A 55 -1.80 -17.30 2.68
C GLY A 55 -2.12 -15.81 2.79
N VAL A 56 -2.08 -15.04 1.70
CA VAL A 56 -2.32 -13.57 1.73
C VAL A 56 -3.70 -13.21 2.32
N PRO A 57 -4.82 -13.86 1.96
CA PRO A 57 -6.12 -13.55 2.57
C PRO A 57 -6.18 -13.79 4.07
N ALA A 58 -5.48 -14.82 4.57
CA ALA A 58 -5.40 -15.11 5.99
C ALA A 58 -4.61 -14.03 6.74
N MET A 59 -3.51 -13.53 6.16
CA MET A 59 -2.76 -12.41 6.72
C MET A 59 -3.61 -11.13 6.78
N LEU A 60 -4.32 -10.81 5.70
CA LEU A 60 -5.21 -9.63 5.64
C LEU A 60 -6.37 -9.74 6.65
N ALA A 61 -6.83 -10.96 6.96
CA ALA A 61 -7.85 -11.20 7.97
C ALA A 61 -7.41 -10.87 9.41
N LEU A 62 -6.10 -10.72 9.65
CA LEU A 62 -5.56 -10.32 10.96
C LEU A 62 -5.46 -8.80 11.14
N MET A 63 -5.69 -8.03 10.07
CA MET A 63 -5.65 -6.56 10.14
C MET A 63 -6.90 -6.01 10.82
N PRO A 64 -6.90 -4.73 11.28
CA PRO A 64 -8.04 -4.14 12.00
C PRO A 64 -9.40 -4.21 11.27
N GLY A 65 -9.42 -4.27 9.93
CA GLY A 65 -10.62 -4.49 9.12
C GLY A 65 -11.01 -5.97 8.91
N GLY A 66 -10.18 -6.90 9.37
CA GLY A 66 -10.41 -8.34 9.34
C GLY A 66 -10.80 -8.89 7.97
N GLY A 67 -11.96 -9.55 7.93
CA GLY A 67 -12.58 -10.10 6.71
C GLY A 67 -12.81 -9.08 5.61
N CYS A 68 -13.00 -7.81 5.97
CA CYS A 68 -13.33 -6.72 5.06
C CYS A 68 -12.11 -6.06 4.41
N THR A 69 -10.90 -6.34 4.92
CA THR A 69 -9.65 -5.87 4.30
C THR A 69 -9.40 -6.65 3.01
N ILE A 70 -9.78 -6.06 1.88
CA ILE A 70 -9.66 -6.70 0.55
C ILE A 70 -8.27 -6.55 -0.06
N ALA A 71 -7.57 -5.46 0.27
CA ALA A 71 -6.19 -5.19 -0.09
C ALA A 71 -5.50 -4.34 0.99
N MET A 72 -4.16 -4.28 0.94
CA MET A 72 -3.32 -3.43 1.79
C MET A 72 -1.98 -3.14 1.11
N THR A 73 -1.55 -1.88 1.15
CA THR A 73 -0.23 -1.47 0.65
C THR A 73 0.82 -1.40 1.75
N LEU A 74 2.03 -1.85 1.44
CA LEU A 74 3.24 -1.71 2.23
C LEU A 74 4.39 -1.25 1.32
N GLY A 75 4.69 0.05 1.34
CA GLY A 75 5.67 0.64 0.43
C GLY A 75 5.24 0.49 -1.03
N HIS A 76 6.04 -0.23 -1.82
CA HIS A 76 5.76 -0.57 -3.22
C HIS A 76 5.20 -1.98 -3.40
N VAL A 77 4.66 -2.58 -2.34
CA VAL A 77 4.02 -3.89 -2.37
C VAL A 77 2.55 -3.76 -2.01
N ILE A 78 1.68 -4.39 -2.79
CA ILE A 78 0.24 -4.46 -2.51
C ILE A 78 -0.12 -5.92 -2.27
N LEU A 79 -0.77 -6.20 -1.14
CA LEU A 79 -1.28 -7.51 -0.80
C LEU A 79 -2.79 -7.50 -1.02
N GLY A 80 -3.32 -8.43 -1.80
CA GLY A 80 -4.76 -8.52 -2.06
C GLY A 80 -5.29 -9.92 -1.82
N ARG A 81 -6.56 -10.03 -1.44
CA ARG A 81 -7.19 -11.34 -1.22
C ARG A 81 -7.28 -12.15 -2.53
N THR A 82 -7.70 -11.50 -3.60
CA THR A 82 -7.89 -12.09 -4.93
C THR A 82 -7.46 -11.10 -6.00
N THR A 83 -7.35 -11.54 -7.25
CA THR A 83 -7.13 -10.64 -8.39
C THR A 83 -8.25 -9.62 -8.51
N ALA A 84 -9.52 -10.02 -8.34
CA ALA A 84 -10.65 -9.12 -8.40
C ALA A 84 -10.62 -8.05 -7.29
N ALA A 85 -10.16 -8.41 -6.08
CA ALA A 85 -9.96 -7.47 -4.99
C ALA A 85 -8.87 -6.44 -5.33
N LEU A 86 -7.75 -6.88 -5.93
CA LEU A 86 -6.70 -5.99 -6.39
C LEU A 86 -7.18 -5.07 -7.52
N ASP A 87 -7.98 -5.58 -8.45
CA ASP A 87 -8.51 -4.77 -9.56
C ASP A 87 -9.49 -3.71 -9.05
N LEU A 88 -10.32 -4.05 -8.05
CA LEU A 88 -11.25 -3.11 -7.39
C LEU A 88 -10.50 -2.03 -6.62
N ALA A 89 -9.54 -2.41 -5.77
CA ALA A 89 -8.82 -1.49 -4.89
C ALA A 89 -7.61 -0.80 -5.56
N CYS A 90 -7.35 -1.06 -6.84
CA CYS A 90 -6.08 -0.73 -7.48
C CYS A 90 -5.71 0.76 -7.39
N GLU A 91 -6.66 1.64 -7.68
CA GLU A 91 -6.45 3.09 -7.62
C GLU A 91 -6.33 3.61 -6.18
N HIS A 92 -7.05 3.00 -5.25
CA HIS A 92 -6.99 3.29 -3.82
C HIS A 92 -5.60 2.95 -3.26
N GLU A 93 -5.13 1.73 -3.50
CA GLU A 93 -3.82 1.25 -3.02
C GLU A 93 -2.66 2.03 -3.65
N ARG A 94 -2.79 2.49 -4.90
CA ARG A 94 -1.80 3.39 -5.51
C ARG A 94 -1.66 4.73 -4.81
N VAL A 95 -2.70 5.20 -4.14
CA VAL A 95 -2.61 6.41 -3.30
C VAL A 95 -1.68 6.13 -2.12
N HIS A 96 -1.83 4.98 -1.47
CA HIS A 96 -0.94 4.58 -0.38
C HIS A 96 0.50 4.39 -0.85
N VAL A 97 0.74 3.84 -2.05
CA VAL A 97 2.10 3.79 -2.62
C VAL A 97 2.70 5.20 -2.69
N ARG A 98 1.96 6.19 -3.23
CA ARG A 98 2.43 7.59 -3.29
C ARG A 98 2.59 8.22 -1.90
N GLN A 99 1.79 7.83 -0.92
CA GLN A 99 1.95 8.27 0.46
C GLN A 99 3.23 7.69 1.08
N TYR A 100 3.54 6.41 0.85
CA TYR A 100 4.84 5.84 1.21
C TYR A 100 6.00 6.53 0.50
N GLU A 101 5.85 6.93 -0.76
CA GLU A 101 6.87 7.71 -1.46
C GLU A 101 7.06 9.12 -0.86
N ARG A 102 6.01 9.72 -0.28
CA ARG A 102 6.06 11.03 0.37
C ARG A 102 6.62 10.96 1.80
N TRP A 103 6.22 9.95 2.56
CA TRP A 103 6.47 9.85 4.01
C TRP A 103 7.52 8.80 4.39
N GLY A 104 7.77 7.83 3.52
CA GLY A 104 8.75 6.75 3.70
C GLY A 104 8.54 6.01 5.02
N PRO A 105 9.56 5.89 5.87
CA PRO A 105 9.45 5.19 7.16
C PRO A 105 8.40 5.81 8.09
N LEU A 106 8.12 7.12 7.95
CA LEU A 106 7.21 7.86 8.84
C LEU A 106 5.73 7.68 8.50
N PHE A 107 5.38 7.01 7.39
CA PHE A 107 3.99 6.88 6.97
C PHE A 107 3.10 6.18 8.01
N ILE A 108 3.48 4.97 8.44
CA ILE A 108 2.70 4.21 9.43
C ILE A 108 2.63 4.95 10.78
N PRO A 109 3.74 5.48 11.36
CA PRO A 109 3.65 6.31 12.54
C PRO A 109 2.68 7.49 12.41
N ALA A 110 2.74 8.23 11.30
CA ALA A 110 1.81 9.35 11.05
C ALA A 110 0.36 8.87 10.95
N TYR A 111 0.12 7.78 10.21
CA TYR A 111 -1.20 7.17 10.07
C TYR A 111 -1.80 6.80 11.43
N LEU A 112 -1.03 6.09 12.27
CA LEU A 112 -1.48 5.64 13.59
C LEU A 112 -1.70 6.81 14.55
N LEU A 113 -0.87 7.84 14.52
CA LEU A 113 -1.06 9.05 15.33
C LEU A 113 -2.35 9.78 14.95
N CYS A 114 -2.64 9.92 13.64
CA CYS A 114 -3.89 10.50 13.17
C CYS A 114 -5.09 9.66 13.63
N SER A 115 -5.06 8.33 13.42
CA SER A 115 -6.10 7.43 13.88
C SER A 115 -6.34 7.50 15.39
N ALA A 116 -5.28 7.49 16.20
CA ALA A 116 -5.36 7.57 17.65
C ALA A 116 -5.97 8.91 18.11
N PHE A 117 -5.54 10.03 17.51
CA PHE A 117 -6.07 11.35 17.82
C PHE A 117 -7.55 11.50 17.45
N ILE A 118 -7.96 10.96 16.31
CA ILE A 118 -9.37 10.94 15.89
C ILE A 118 -10.19 10.10 16.86
N TRP A 119 -9.69 8.92 17.22
CA TRP A 119 -10.35 8.01 18.14
C TRP A 119 -10.54 8.61 19.54
N THR A 120 -9.53 9.31 20.08
CA THR A 120 -9.66 10.00 21.38
C THR A 120 -10.66 11.14 21.37
N ARG A 121 -11.09 11.60 20.19
CA ARG A 121 -12.16 12.57 19.99
C ARG A 121 -13.52 11.94 19.62
N GLY A 122 -13.62 10.61 19.61
CA GLY A 122 -14.85 9.88 19.30
C GLY A 122 -15.16 9.75 17.81
N GLY A 123 -14.21 10.02 16.91
CA GLY A 123 -14.37 9.83 15.47
C GLY A 123 -14.08 8.39 15.00
N ASP A 124 -14.34 8.11 13.72
CA ASP A 124 -13.96 6.85 13.08
C ASP A 124 -12.46 6.88 12.72
N ALA A 125 -11.65 6.18 13.50
CA ALA A 125 -10.19 6.15 13.38
C ALA A 125 -9.67 5.73 12.00
N TYR A 126 -10.50 5.07 11.20
CA TYR A 126 -10.19 4.65 9.83
C TYR A 126 -10.80 5.64 8.83
N ARG A 127 -12.14 5.79 8.81
CA ARG A 127 -12.83 6.57 7.77
C ARG A 127 -12.52 8.06 7.82
N ASP A 128 -12.25 8.60 9.01
CA ASP A 128 -11.93 10.02 9.17
C ASP A 128 -10.42 10.30 9.02
N ASN A 129 -9.58 9.25 8.89
CA ASN A 129 -8.15 9.40 8.73
C ASN A 129 -7.83 10.18 7.43
N PRO A 130 -7.03 11.27 7.47
CA PRO A 130 -6.71 12.04 6.28
C PRO A 130 -6.09 11.23 5.13
N PHE A 131 -5.33 10.18 5.45
CA PHE A 131 -4.72 9.30 4.47
C PHE A 131 -5.75 8.43 3.74
N GLU A 132 -6.70 7.87 4.48
CA GLU A 132 -7.84 7.13 3.93
C GLU A 132 -8.76 8.06 3.13
N ARG A 133 -9.06 9.25 3.64
CA ARG A 133 -9.86 10.25 2.91
C ARG A 133 -9.20 10.73 1.61
N GLU A 134 -7.86 10.77 1.56
CA GLU A 134 -7.15 11.02 0.30
C GLU A 134 -7.36 9.87 -0.69
N ALA A 135 -7.27 8.62 -0.22
CA ALA A 135 -7.45 7.44 -1.06
C ALA A 135 -8.90 7.30 -1.56
N TYR A 136 -9.89 7.41 -0.67
CA TYR A 136 -11.32 7.35 -0.98
C TYR A 136 -11.83 8.47 -1.90
N ARG A 137 -11.15 9.61 -1.96
CA ARG A 137 -11.48 10.66 -2.94
C ARG A 137 -11.10 10.27 -4.37
N ILE A 138 -10.18 9.32 -4.53
CA ILE A 138 -9.74 8.84 -5.85
C ILE A 138 -10.50 7.56 -6.22
N ALA A 139 -10.57 6.58 -5.31
CA ALA A 139 -11.27 5.33 -5.55
C ALA A 139 -11.78 4.67 -4.24
N PRO A 140 -12.93 3.97 -4.30
CA PRO A 140 -13.52 3.26 -3.16
C PRO A 140 -12.76 1.98 -2.77
#